data_AF-A0A2J7Z293-F1
#
_entry.id   AF-A0A2J7Z293-F1
#
_cell.length_a   1.000
_cell.length_b   1.000
_cell.length_c   1.000
_cell.angle_alpha   90.00
_cell.angle_beta   90.00
_cell.angle_gamma   90.00
#
_symmetry.space_group_name_H-M   'P 1'
#
loop_
_entity.id
_entity.type
_entity.pdbx_description
1 polymer ?
#
loop_
_entity_poly.entity_id
_entity_poly.type
_entity_poly.pdbx_seq_one_letter_code
_entity_poly.pdbx_strand_id
1 'polypeptide(L)'
;MAGPPVTGGTASATEPPSYLLQEADYGSGTVTNGWERVERYLDTTAGFLTEDYPPDGRGDQEGQRLTYFGGVSRPSSGRFLLHSAPGWNTGARTTPILLVHGANDTADRAWANPGEAGGYGCGAVSCPSTGLMQYLSARGHRVFAVGFAHKQGDNLMQAQIVGDAIAVIKARLGVDRVDLVGWSKGEMSARAYVSSVKPSWGRGYAGDVRKLITLGGPNGGYDYPYAHGWAHDFSIWPECGGKVNAPSPHSHMTCYGLYTAHPEFSMTPSGGYDDYPGQRQMLARWDGVYGVDGATQDWYTTYYGGQGLYTAGSGIQAAIDAGSLIKPLHNAGVPAAVTTYLLAGGSPDVLGIFNENRGPSDGVVFISSALDTTGIPTVGGTATIVGANHLELGWNPSAAAQIAAWLS
;
A
#
# COMPACT_ATOMS: atom_id res chain seq x y z
N MET A 1 -17.98 8.76 -54.38
CA MET A 1 -18.80 8.92 -53.17
C MET A 1 -17.90 8.67 -51.97
N ALA A 2 -17.48 9.72 -51.28
CA ALA A 2 -16.72 9.61 -50.03
C ALA A 2 -17.73 9.34 -48.90
N GLY A 3 -17.55 8.24 -48.19
CA GLY A 3 -18.37 7.92 -47.02
C GLY A 3 -18.15 8.94 -45.90
N PRO A 4 -19.19 9.29 -45.13
CA PRO A 4 -19.06 10.23 -44.03
C PRO A 4 -18.12 9.66 -42.94
N PRO A 5 -17.34 10.52 -42.27
CA PRO A 5 -16.48 10.08 -41.18
C PRO A 5 -17.34 9.61 -40.00
N VAL A 6 -17.01 8.44 -39.47
CA VAL A 6 -17.59 7.90 -38.24
C VAL A 6 -17.12 8.80 -37.09
N THR A 7 -18.03 9.65 -36.61
CA THR A 7 -17.83 10.39 -35.36
C THR A 7 -17.85 9.38 -34.22
N GLY A 8 -16.67 9.05 -33.68
CA GLY A 8 -16.56 8.34 -32.41
C GLY A 8 -17.24 9.17 -31.32
N GLY A 9 -18.39 8.70 -30.85
CA GLY A 9 -19.10 9.34 -29.75
C GLY A 9 -18.22 9.35 -28.52
N THR A 10 -17.92 10.52 -27.99
CA THR A 10 -17.48 10.68 -26.60
C THR A 10 -18.61 10.16 -25.74
N ALA A 11 -18.42 9.00 -25.09
CA ALA A 11 -19.33 8.54 -24.05
C ALA A 11 -19.46 9.67 -23.01
N SER A 12 -20.68 10.17 -22.79
CA SER A 12 -20.93 11.19 -21.77
C SER A 12 -20.49 10.66 -20.41
N ALA A 13 -19.75 11.47 -19.66
CA ALA A 13 -19.42 11.18 -18.28
C ALA A 13 -20.71 10.85 -17.51
N THR A 14 -20.74 9.71 -16.85
CA THR A 14 -21.85 9.33 -15.97
C THR A 14 -21.56 9.86 -14.56
N GLU A 15 -22.61 10.04 -13.76
CA GLU A 15 -22.40 10.36 -12.34
C GLU A 15 -21.74 9.17 -11.62
N PRO A 16 -20.85 9.41 -10.64
CA PRO A 16 -20.40 8.36 -9.74
C PRO A 16 -21.58 7.67 -9.05
N PRO A 17 -21.40 6.42 -8.55
CA PRO A 17 -22.42 5.74 -7.77
C PRO A 17 -22.97 6.61 -6.63
N SER A 18 -24.27 6.53 -6.35
CA SER A 18 -24.95 7.39 -5.38
C SER A 18 -24.45 7.27 -3.94
N TYR A 19 -23.72 6.20 -3.61
CA TYR A 19 -23.10 6.02 -2.30
C TYR A 19 -21.78 6.82 -2.16
N LEU A 20 -21.24 7.37 -3.25
CA LEU A 20 -20.03 8.20 -3.26
C LEU A 20 -20.39 9.69 -3.32
N LEU A 21 -20.02 10.41 -2.27
CA LEU A 21 -20.16 11.85 -2.18
C LEU A 21 -18.81 12.53 -2.36
N GLN A 22 -18.71 13.43 -3.33
CA GLN A 22 -17.57 14.35 -3.42
C GLN A 22 -17.75 15.46 -2.38
N GLU A 23 -16.88 15.46 -1.37
CA GLU A 23 -16.94 16.43 -0.27
C GLU A 23 -16.10 17.69 -0.54
N ALA A 24 -15.01 17.56 -1.30
CA ALA A 24 -14.12 18.67 -1.62
C ALA A 24 -13.35 18.43 -2.93
N ASP A 25 -12.85 19.52 -3.47
CA ASP A 25 -12.13 19.57 -4.74
C ASP A 25 -11.04 20.65 -4.68
N TYR A 26 -9.80 20.21 -4.85
CA TYR A 26 -8.59 21.04 -4.78
C TYR A 26 -7.96 21.05 -6.17
N GLY A 27 -8.04 22.20 -6.85
CA GLY A 27 -7.53 22.38 -8.21
C GLY A 27 -6.07 22.85 -8.29
N SER A 28 -5.64 23.10 -9.53
CA SER A 28 -4.30 23.61 -9.86
C SER A 28 -3.98 24.89 -9.08
N GLY A 29 -2.83 24.91 -8.38
CA GLY A 29 -2.40 26.03 -7.53
C GLY A 29 -2.68 25.84 -6.03
N THR A 30 -3.54 24.89 -5.65
CA THR A 30 -3.70 24.41 -4.26
C THR A 30 -3.06 23.04 -4.05
N VAL A 31 -2.87 22.30 -5.14
CA VAL A 31 -2.23 20.99 -5.12
C VAL A 31 -0.71 21.07 -5.26
N THR A 32 0.00 20.19 -4.56
CA THR A 32 1.47 20.12 -4.52
C THR A 32 1.99 18.91 -5.30
N ASN A 33 3.33 18.74 -5.33
CA ASN A 33 4.01 17.55 -5.88
C ASN A 33 3.72 17.23 -7.36
N GLY A 34 3.26 18.21 -8.14
CA GLY A 34 3.02 18.06 -9.57
C GLY A 34 1.69 17.39 -9.93
N TRP A 35 0.79 17.15 -8.96
CA TRP A 35 -0.59 16.79 -9.24
C TRP A 35 -1.34 17.96 -9.88
N GLU A 36 -2.36 17.66 -10.70
CA GLU A 36 -3.25 18.66 -11.29
C GLU A 36 -4.47 18.92 -10.39
N ARG A 37 -4.94 17.87 -9.71
CA ARG A 37 -6.13 17.91 -8.85
C ARG A 37 -6.05 16.89 -7.73
N VAL A 38 -6.66 17.20 -6.59
CA VAL A 38 -6.97 16.25 -5.52
C VAL A 38 -8.42 16.46 -5.13
N GLU A 39 -9.19 15.38 -5.03
CA GLU A 39 -10.59 15.44 -4.60
C GLU A 39 -10.78 14.56 -3.38
N ARG A 40 -11.59 15.02 -2.42
CA ARG A 40 -11.99 14.21 -1.27
C ARG A 40 -13.36 13.62 -1.51
N TYR A 41 -13.45 12.31 -1.34
CA TYR A 41 -14.69 11.55 -1.42
C TYR A 41 -15.01 10.89 -0.08
N LEU A 42 -16.30 10.65 0.14
CA LEU A 42 -16.86 9.82 1.19
C LEU A 42 -17.70 8.71 0.56
N ASP A 43 -17.41 7.46 0.87
CA ASP A 43 -18.37 6.37 0.75
C ASP A 43 -19.29 6.36 1.99
N THR A 44 -20.57 6.52 1.73
CA THR A 44 -21.65 6.56 2.73
C THR A 44 -22.11 5.17 3.21
N THR A 45 -21.50 4.10 2.72
CA THR A 45 -21.80 2.72 3.13
C THR A 45 -21.54 2.54 4.63
N ALA A 46 -22.59 2.18 5.37
CA ALA A 46 -22.59 2.13 6.83
C ALA A 46 -21.57 1.16 7.48
N GLY A 47 -20.95 0.28 6.68
CA GLY A 47 -19.94 -0.66 7.17
C GLY A 47 -18.55 -0.04 7.37
N PHE A 48 -18.28 1.14 6.82
CA PHE A 48 -17.05 1.87 7.11
C PHE A 48 -17.06 2.41 8.54
N LEU A 49 -15.89 2.33 9.17
CA LEU A 49 -15.66 2.81 10.53
C LEU A 49 -14.48 3.80 10.53
N THR A 50 -14.26 4.46 11.65
CA THR A 50 -12.95 5.07 11.94
C THR A 50 -12.15 4.02 12.68
N GLU A 51 -11.07 3.55 12.07
CA GLU A 51 -10.14 2.60 12.69
C GLU A 51 -9.37 3.25 13.85
N ASP A 52 -8.76 2.43 14.72
CA ASP A 52 -7.92 2.92 15.80
C ASP A 52 -6.63 3.52 15.25
N TYR A 53 -6.15 4.59 15.89
CA TYR A 53 -4.90 5.26 15.54
C TYR A 53 -3.98 5.27 16.78
N PRO A 54 -2.65 5.21 16.58
CA PRO A 54 -1.69 5.37 17.66
C PRO A 54 -1.98 6.63 18.49
N PRO A 55 -2.07 6.49 19.83
CA PRO A 55 -2.49 7.57 20.72
C PRO A 55 -1.53 8.77 20.70
N ASP A 56 -0.26 8.55 20.36
CA ASP A 56 0.76 9.60 20.24
C ASP A 56 0.71 10.39 18.92
N GLY A 57 -0.23 10.07 18.03
CA GLY A 57 -0.48 10.82 16.81
C GLY A 57 0.43 10.48 15.63
N ARG A 58 1.33 9.49 15.73
CA ARG A 58 2.21 9.12 14.60
C ARG A 58 1.45 8.62 13.35
N GLY A 59 0.21 8.15 13.54
CA GLY A 59 -0.68 7.72 12.45
C GLY A 59 -1.50 8.85 11.83
N ASP A 60 -1.54 10.02 12.44
CA ASP A 60 -2.40 11.13 12.04
C ASP A 60 -2.04 11.67 10.64
N GLN A 61 -3.04 12.20 9.95
CA GLN A 61 -2.84 13.01 8.76
C GLN A 61 -2.24 14.35 9.14
N GLU A 62 -1.25 14.78 8.37
CA GLU A 62 -0.45 15.96 8.62
C GLU A 62 -0.19 16.75 7.33
N GLY A 63 0.35 17.96 7.49
CA GLY A 63 0.71 18.83 6.39
C GLY A 63 -0.45 19.05 5.42
N GLN A 64 -0.16 18.95 4.12
CA GLN A 64 -1.16 19.21 3.09
C GLN A 64 -2.29 18.16 3.05
N ARG A 65 -2.01 16.90 3.45
CA ARG A 65 -3.04 15.85 3.50
C ARG A 65 -4.07 16.13 4.58
N LEU A 66 -3.67 16.71 5.72
CA LEU A 66 -4.62 17.19 6.73
C LEU A 66 -5.59 18.22 6.14
N THR A 67 -5.08 19.16 5.32
CA THR A 67 -5.94 20.11 4.59
C THR A 67 -6.88 19.40 3.61
N TYR A 68 -6.38 18.42 2.84
CA TYR A 68 -7.21 17.66 1.90
C TYR A 68 -8.27 16.82 2.59
N PHE A 69 -8.02 16.34 3.81
CA PHE A 69 -9.02 15.69 4.67
C PHE A 69 -9.87 16.67 5.48
N GLY A 70 -9.81 17.98 5.18
CA GLY A 70 -10.70 18.98 5.76
C GLY A 70 -10.36 19.35 7.20
N GLY A 71 -9.09 19.23 7.59
CA GLY A 71 -8.63 19.49 8.95
C GLY A 71 -8.87 18.33 9.92
N VAL A 72 -9.32 17.18 9.42
CA VAL A 72 -9.53 15.98 10.24
C VAL A 72 -8.27 15.12 10.22
N SER A 73 -7.57 15.00 11.36
CA SER A 73 -6.31 14.25 11.46
C SER A 73 -6.50 12.73 11.45
N ARG A 74 -7.68 12.26 11.89
CA ARG A 74 -8.07 10.85 11.91
C ARG A 74 -9.38 10.65 11.15
N PRO A 75 -9.37 10.80 9.81
CA PRO A 75 -10.58 10.67 9.02
C PRO A 75 -11.11 9.22 9.08
N SER A 76 -12.43 9.07 8.96
CA SER A 76 -13.07 7.75 8.79
C SER A 76 -12.53 7.03 7.56
N SER A 77 -12.43 5.70 7.62
CA SER A 77 -11.94 4.86 6.53
C SER A 77 -12.86 4.85 5.30
N GLY A 78 -14.09 5.37 5.42
CA GLY A 78 -14.96 5.66 4.28
C GLY A 78 -14.53 6.88 3.46
N ARG A 79 -13.59 7.69 3.95
CA ARG A 79 -13.03 8.83 3.22
C ARG A 79 -11.74 8.47 2.49
N PHE A 80 -11.58 9.05 1.32
CA PHE A 80 -10.35 8.93 0.54
C PHE A 80 -10.06 10.16 -0.30
N LEU A 81 -8.83 10.26 -0.75
CA LEU A 81 -8.38 11.27 -1.70
C LEU A 81 -8.16 10.61 -3.06
N LEU A 82 -8.67 11.23 -4.13
CA LEU A 82 -8.36 10.86 -5.51
C LEU A 82 -7.47 11.95 -6.11
N HIS A 83 -6.20 11.60 -6.35
CA HIS A 83 -5.22 12.45 -7.00
C HIS A 83 -5.30 12.23 -8.51
N SER A 84 -5.28 13.31 -9.29
CA SER A 84 -5.26 13.29 -10.76
C SER A 84 -3.97 13.92 -11.28
N ALA A 85 -3.21 13.18 -12.08
CA ALA A 85 -1.97 13.64 -12.69
C ALA A 85 -2.24 14.60 -13.87
N PRO A 86 -1.25 15.39 -14.31
CA PRO A 86 -1.36 16.14 -15.56
C PRO A 86 -1.79 15.23 -16.72
N GLY A 87 -2.81 15.67 -17.46
CA GLY A 87 -3.32 14.91 -18.61
C GLY A 87 -4.18 13.70 -18.25
N TRP A 88 -4.67 13.60 -17.00
CA TRP A 88 -5.59 12.54 -16.56
C TRP A 88 -6.85 12.39 -17.43
N ASN A 89 -7.33 13.45 -18.07
CA ASN A 89 -8.48 13.45 -18.99
C ASN A 89 -8.12 13.54 -20.48
N THR A 90 -6.93 14.04 -20.82
CA THR A 90 -6.52 14.32 -22.20
C THR A 90 -5.47 13.35 -22.73
N GLY A 91 -4.90 12.50 -21.88
CA GLY A 91 -3.87 11.53 -22.25
C GLY A 91 -4.31 10.62 -23.40
N ALA A 92 -3.38 10.35 -24.31
CA ALA A 92 -3.60 9.57 -25.53
C ALA A 92 -3.85 8.08 -25.26
N ARG A 93 -3.37 7.54 -24.13
CA ARG A 93 -3.64 6.16 -23.73
C ARG A 93 -4.96 6.10 -22.96
N THR A 94 -5.94 5.41 -23.53
CA THR A 94 -7.34 5.49 -23.14
C THR A 94 -7.69 4.71 -21.88
N THR A 95 -6.99 3.62 -21.57
CA THR A 95 -7.13 2.91 -20.30
C THR A 95 -6.40 3.70 -19.19
N PRO A 96 -7.12 4.24 -18.21
CA PRO A 96 -6.50 4.97 -17.11
C PRO A 96 -5.86 4.01 -16.10
N ILE A 97 -4.94 4.57 -15.32
CA ILE A 97 -4.18 3.86 -14.30
C ILE A 97 -4.61 4.37 -12.93
N LEU A 98 -4.84 3.46 -12.00
CA LEU A 98 -4.94 3.77 -10.58
C LEU A 98 -3.70 3.24 -9.85
N LEU A 99 -2.98 4.15 -9.19
CA LEU A 99 -1.83 3.84 -8.33
C LEU A 99 -2.28 3.72 -6.86
N VAL A 100 -1.85 2.65 -6.17
CA VAL A 100 -2.25 2.32 -4.80
C VAL A 100 -1.03 2.17 -3.91
N HIS A 101 -0.80 3.15 -3.01
CA HIS A 101 0.41 3.22 -2.20
C HIS A 101 0.43 2.22 -1.03
N GLY A 102 1.61 2.05 -0.45
CA GLY A 102 1.88 1.11 0.63
C GLY A 102 1.58 1.62 2.05
N ALA A 103 2.13 0.88 3.01
CA ALA A 103 2.03 1.10 4.44
C ALA A 103 2.72 2.40 4.87
N ASN A 104 2.08 3.15 5.77
CA ASN A 104 2.59 4.43 6.30
C ASN A 104 2.99 5.43 5.20
N ASP A 105 2.22 5.46 4.12
CA ASP A 105 2.60 6.20 2.93
C ASP A 105 1.45 7.05 2.39
N THR A 106 1.73 7.81 1.33
CA THR A 106 0.75 8.61 0.59
C THR A 106 1.01 8.60 -0.91
N ALA A 107 0.00 9.04 -1.67
CA ALA A 107 0.12 9.20 -3.11
C ALA A 107 1.29 10.14 -3.50
N ASP A 108 1.56 11.17 -2.69
CA ASP A 108 2.63 12.12 -2.92
C ASP A 108 4.00 11.45 -2.87
N ARG A 109 4.40 10.89 -1.72
CA ARG A 109 5.72 10.27 -1.58
C ARG A 109 5.89 9.04 -2.47
N ALA A 110 4.87 8.19 -2.57
CA ALA A 110 4.94 6.95 -3.35
C ALA A 110 5.15 7.19 -4.85
N TRP A 111 4.46 8.19 -5.41
CA TRP A 111 4.30 8.29 -6.86
C TRP A 111 4.78 9.60 -7.47
N ALA A 112 4.79 10.68 -6.69
CA ALA A 112 4.95 12.02 -7.22
C ALA A 112 6.23 12.71 -6.74
N ASN A 113 6.59 12.58 -5.47
CA ASN A 113 7.76 13.21 -4.87
C ASN A 113 8.38 12.30 -3.80
N PRO A 114 9.23 11.32 -4.20
CA PRO A 114 9.89 10.41 -3.26
C PRO A 114 10.69 11.11 -2.15
N GLY A 115 11.22 12.30 -2.42
CA GLY A 115 11.93 13.12 -1.45
C GLY A 115 11.07 13.94 -0.50
N GLU A 116 9.73 13.88 -0.58
CA GLU A 116 8.83 14.70 0.26
C GLU A 116 9.04 14.46 1.76
N ALA A 117 9.37 13.22 2.14
CA ALA A 117 9.62 12.85 3.53
C ALA A 117 11.01 13.30 4.06
N GLY A 118 11.80 14.04 3.27
CA GLY A 118 13.12 14.51 3.64
C GLY A 118 14.22 13.46 3.45
N GLY A 119 15.34 13.64 4.16
CA GLY A 119 16.52 12.78 4.03
C GLY A 119 16.20 11.31 4.28
N TYR A 120 16.59 10.45 3.33
CA TYR A 120 16.43 8.99 3.37
C TYR A 120 15.00 8.45 3.28
N GLY A 121 13.97 9.31 3.22
CA GLY A 121 12.56 8.90 3.16
C GLY A 121 12.14 8.15 1.88
N CYS A 122 13.00 8.13 0.86
CA CYS A 122 12.85 7.33 -0.35
C CYS A 122 13.66 6.02 -0.34
N GLY A 123 14.35 5.70 0.77
CA GLY A 123 15.22 4.54 0.91
C GLY A 123 16.64 4.72 0.36
N ALA A 124 17.02 5.93 -0.06
CA ALA A 124 18.33 6.23 -0.64
C ALA A 124 18.96 7.49 -0.05
N VAL A 125 20.28 7.66 -0.23
CA VAL A 125 21.03 8.86 0.22
C VAL A 125 20.52 10.13 -0.47
N SER A 126 20.11 10.01 -1.74
CA SER A 126 19.55 11.11 -2.52
C SER A 126 18.21 10.68 -3.10
N CYS A 127 17.18 11.47 -2.81
CA CYS A 127 15.82 11.21 -3.26
C CYS A 127 15.46 12.11 -4.45
N PRO A 128 14.86 11.55 -5.51
CA PRO A 128 14.33 12.37 -6.59
C PRO A 128 13.09 13.14 -6.12
N SER A 129 12.80 14.25 -6.79
CA SER A 129 11.60 15.05 -6.56
C SER A 129 10.45 14.69 -7.52
N THR A 130 10.62 13.63 -8.31
CA THR A 130 9.62 13.11 -9.28
C THR A 130 9.62 11.59 -9.23
N GLY A 131 8.49 10.95 -9.53
CA GLY A 131 8.32 9.51 -9.47
C GLY A 131 7.53 8.93 -10.65
N LEU A 132 6.96 7.74 -10.43
CA LEU A 132 6.22 6.99 -11.44
C LEU A 132 5.05 7.78 -12.05
N MET A 133 4.39 8.63 -11.28
CA MET A 133 3.28 9.45 -11.77
C MET A 133 3.71 10.31 -12.96
N GLN A 134 4.77 11.11 -12.79
CA GLN A 134 5.24 11.99 -13.86
C GLN A 134 5.79 11.19 -15.03
N TYR A 135 6.48 10.07 -14.75
CA TYR A 135 7.01 9.20 -15.79
C TYR A 135 5.92 8.65 -16.71
N LEU A 136 4.79 8.21 -16.15
CA LEU A 136 3.65 7.68 -16.90
C LEU A 136 2.82 8.79 -17.57
N SER A 137 2.55 9.89 -16.86
CA SER A 137 1.83 11.05 -17.41
C SER A 137 2.54 11.62 -18.65
N ALA A 138 3.87 11.79 -18.59
CA ALA A 138 4.68 12.26 -19.73
C ALA A 138 4.64 11.32 -20.95
N ARG A 139 4.20 10.07 -20.77
CA ARG A 139 4.01 9.07 -21.84
C ARG A 139 2.56 8.98 -22.32
N GLY A 140 1.73 9.95 -21.93
CA GLY A 140 0.34 10.07 -22.35
C GLY A 140 -0.62 9.13 -21.63
N HIS A 141 -0.20 8.51 -20.52
CA HIS A 141 -1.13 7.78 -19.65
C HIS A 141 -2.01 8.73 -18.86
N ARG A 142 -3.27 8.33 -18.68
CA ARG A 142 -4.21 8.95 -17.76
C ARG A 142 -3.98 8.36 -16.37
N VAL A 143 -3.32 9.09 -15.48
CA VAL A 143 -2.88 8.56 -14.18
C VAL A 143 -3.66 9.17 -13.03
N PHE A 144 -4.14 8.30 -12.15
CA PHE A 144 -4.73 8.63 -10.86
C PHE A 144 -3.98 7.91 -9.75
N ALA A 145 -4.07 8.43 -8.53
CA ALA A 145 -3.64 7.73 -7.33
C ALA A 145 -4.66 7.89 -6.22
N VAL A 146 -4.81 6.85 -5.39
CA VAL A 146 -5.65 6.90 -4.19
C VAL A 146 -4.81 7.23 -2.98
N GLY A 147 -5.30 8.14 -2.13
CA GLY A 147 -4.77 8.43 -0.80
C GLY A 147 -5.74 7.96 0.27
N PHE A 148 -5.28 7.07 1.16
CA PHE A 148 -6.14 6.50 2.20
C PHE A 148 -6.22 7.39 3.45
N ALA A 149 -7.38 7.36 4.11
CA ALA A 149 -7.60 7.99 5.41
C ALA A 149 -6.63 7.47 6.48
N HIS A 150 -6.54 6.15 6.64
CA HIS A 150 -5.64 5.50 7.59
C HIS A 150 -4.39 4.95 6.87
N LYS A 151 -3.21 5.50 7.16
CA LYS A 151 -1.96 5.14 6.45
C LYS A 151 -1.54 3.66 6.68
N GLN A 152 -2.01 3.05 7.76
CA GLN A 152 -1.76 1.64 8.13
C GLN A 152 -3.02 0.77 8.13
N GLY A 153 -4.12 1.27 7.56
CA GLY A 153 -5.47 0.74 7.83
C GLY A 153 -5.74 -0.61 7.18
N ASP A 154 -6.89 -1.18 7.50
CA ASP A 154 -7.38 -2.47 7.06
C ASP A 154 -7.45 -2.53 5.53
N ASN A 155 -6.73 -3.49 4.94
CA ASN A 155 -6.67 -3.69 3.50
C ASN A 155 -8.04 -4.03 2.90
N LEU A 156 -8.97 -4.60 3.66
CA LEU A 156 -10.33 -4.88 3.20
C LEU A 156 -11.16 -3.59 3.09
N MET A 157 -11.00 -2.64 4.03
CA MET A 157 -11.61 -1.31 3.89
C MET A 157 -10.96 -0.53 2.76
N GLN A 158 -9.62 -0.55 2.69
CA GLN A 158 -8.89 0.07 1.59
C GLN A 158 -9.22 -0.55 0.23
N ALA A 159 -9.53 -1.85 0.15
CA ALA A 159 -10.00 -2.50 -1.07
C ALA A 159 -11.36 -1.97 -1.54
N GLN A 160 -12.27 -1.62 -0.63
CA GLN A 160 -13.52 -0.95 -0.99
C GLN A 160 -13.23 0.43 -1.59
N ILE A 161 -12.34 1.19 -0.94
CA ILE A 161 -11.88 2.50 -1.44
C ILE A 161 -11.19 2.40 -2.81
N VAL A 162 -10.43 1.34 -3.08
CA VAL A 162 -9.87 1.08 -4.43
C VAL A 162 -10.99 0.92 -5.45
N GLY A 163 -12.02 0.13 -5.14
CA GLY A 163 -13.20 -0.02 -6.00
C GLY A 163 -13.94 1.30 -6.22
N ASP A 164 -14.04 2.14 -5.20
CA ASP A 164 -14.71 3.43 -5.25
C ASP A 164 -13.94 4.44 -6.11
N ALA A 165 -12.62 4.50 -5.96
CA ALA A 165 -11.75 5.29 -6.82
C ALA A 165 -11.89 4.88 -8.29
N ILE A 166 -11.95 3.57 -8.58
CA ILE A 166 -12.19 3.04 -9.93
C ILE A 166 -13.55 3.48 -10.45
N ALA A 167 -14.61 3.38 -9.65
CA ALA A 167 -15.95 3.80 -10.03
C ALA A 167 -16.00 5.29 -10.40
N VAL A 168 -15.35 6.16 -9.62
CA VAL A 168 -15.23 7.59 -9.93
C VAL A 168 -14.47 7.82 -11.24
N ILE A 169 -13.32 7.15 -11.44
CA ILE A 169 -12.51 7.28 -12.66
C ILE A 169 -13.33 6.88 -13.90
N LYS A 170 -14.02 5.75 -13.83
CA LYS A 170 -14.85 5.23 -14.92
C LYS A 170 -15.99 6.17 -15.27
N ALA A 171 -16.73 6.61 -14.25
CA ALA A 171 -17.84 7.53 -14.41
C ALA A 171 -17.39 8.84 -15.07
N ARG A 172 -16.25 9.36 -14.62
CA ARG A 172 -15.66 10.61 -15.12
C ARG A 172 -15.14 10.52 -16.54
N LEU A 173 -14.48 9.42 -16.90
CA LEU A 173 -13.81 9.27 -18.19
C LEU A 173 -14.66 8.52 -19.23
N GLY A 174 -15.80 7.95 -18.83
CA GLY A 174 -16.63 7.13 -19.71
C GLY A 174 -15.90 5.88 -20.19
N VAL A 175 -15.12 5.23 -19.31
CA VAL A 175 -14.35 4.02 -19.62
C VAL A 175 -14.86 2.81 -18.84
N ASP A 176 -14.68 1.61 -19.40
CA ASP A 176 -15.18 0.38 -18.76
C ASP A 176 -14.19 -0.23 -17.77
N ARG A 177 -12.88 -0.02 -18.00
CA ARG A 177 -11.81 -0.67 -17.25
C ARG A 177 -10.64 0.27 -16.97
N VAL A 178 -9.90 -0.07 -15.91
CA VAL A 178 -8.64 0.59 -15.52
C VAL A 178 -7.50 -0.44 -15.46
N ASP A 179 -6.26 0.03 -15.44
CA ASP A 179 -5.12 -0.75 -14.95
C ASP A 179 -4.80 -0.36 -13.51
N LEU A 180 -4.48 -1.34 -12.68
CA LEU A 180 -4.24 -1.16 -11.25
C LEU A 180 -2.78 -1.46 -10.92
N VAL A 181 -2.10 -0.54 -10.24
CA VAL A 181 -0.71 -0.71 -9.79
C VAL A 181 -0.66 -0.56 -8.28
N GLY A 182 -0.39 -1.66 -7.58
CA GLY A 182 -0.24 -1.69 -6.13
C GLY A 182 1.22 -1.83 -5.73
N TRP A 183 1.68 -1.01 -4.77
CA TRP A 183 3.03 -1.11 -4.23
C TRP A 183 3.03 -1.48 -2.75
N SER A 184 3.93 -2.39 -2.36
CA SER A 184 4.09 -2.86 -0.99
C SER A 184 2.72 -3.33 -0.46
N LYS A 185 2.29 -2.87 0.72
CA LYS A 185 0.95 -3.10 1.27
C LYS A 185 -0.19 -2.72 0.31
N GLY A 186 -0.04 -1.71 -0.54
CA GLY A 186 -1.07 -1.28 -1.49
C GLY A 186 -1.47 -2.38 -2.48
N GLU A 187 -0.58 -3.35 -2.71
CA GLU A 187 -0.91 -4.60 -3.40
C GLU A 187 -2.05 -5.34 -2.71
N MET A 188 -2.04 -5.46 -1.39
CA MET A 188 -3.01 -6.25 -0.64
C MET A 188 -4.41 -5.71 -0.84
N SER A 189 -4.58 -4.39 -0.76
CA SER A 189 -5.86 -3.71 -1.04
C SER A 189 -6.28 -3.88 -2.51
N ALA A 190 -5.34 -3.73 -3.45
CA ALA A 190 -5.60 -3.91 -4.87
C ALA A 190 -6.02 -5.35 -5.22
N ARG A 191 -5.29 -6.33 -4.70
CA ARG A 191 -5.53 -7.76 -4.90
C ARG A 191 -6.79 -8.21 -4.18
N ALA A 192 -7.06 -7.72 -2.97
CA ALA A 192 -8.31 -8.00 -2.24
C ALA A 192 -9.52 -7.53 -3.03
N TYR A 193 -9.48 -6.31 -3.59
CA TYR A 193 -10.54 -5.81 -4.47
C TYR A 193 -10.76 -6.74 -5.67
N VAL A 194 -9.70 -7.05 -6.43
CA VAL A 194 -9.79 -7.89 -7.64
C VAL A 194 -10.24 -9.33 -7.31
N SER A 195 -9.83 -9.86 -6.16
CA SER A 195 -10.15 -11.23 -5.73
C SER A 195 -11.52 -11.32 -5.03
N SER A 196 -12.25 -10.20 -4.88
CA SER A 196 -13.48 -10.11 -4.06
C SER A 196 -13.30 -10.59 -2.61
N VAL A 197 -12.08 -10.49 -2.06
CA VAL A 197 -11.84 -10.68 -0.63
C VAL A 197 -12.20 -9.37 0.05
N LYS A 198 -13.29 -9.37 0.81
CA LYS A 198 -13.96 -8.16 1.26
C LYS A 198 -14.63 -8.36 2.62
N PRO A 199 -14.97 -7.27 3.33
CA PRO A 199 -15.84 -7.36 4.48
C PRO A 199 -17.23 -7.91 4.08
N SER A 200 -17.97 -8.45 5.04
CA SER A 200 -19.32 -8.98 4.78
C SER A 200 -20.25 -7.94 4.14
N TRP A 201 -20.14 -6.68 4.58
CA TRP A 201 -20.86 -5.52 4.05
C TRP A 201 -20.30 -4.96 2.73
N GLY A 202 -19.08 -5.35 2.35
CA GLY A 202 -18.39 -4.81 1.18
C GLY A 202 -19.00 -5.24 -0.16
N ARG A 203 -18.66 -4.52 -1.22
CA ARG A 203 -18.99 -4.84 -2.60
C ARG A 203 -17.96 -5.78 -3.21
N GLY A 204 -18.43 -6.71 -4.05
CA GLY A 204 -17.56 -7.60 -4.83
C GLY A 204 -16.85 -6.86 -5.96
N TYR A 205 -15.86 -7.52 -6.55
CA TYR A 205 -15.16 -7.03 -7.73
C TYR A 205 -16.13 -6.73 -8.87
N ALA A 206 -15.98 -5.56 -9.50
CA ALA A 206 -16.92 -5.09 -10.53
C ALA A 206 -16.52 -5.52 -11.96
N GLY A 207 -15.46 -6.31 -12.14
CA GLY A 207 -15.02 -6.77 -13.47
C GLY A 207 -14.34 -5.70 -14.31
N ASP A 208 -13.77 -4.67 -13.67
CA ASP A 208 -13.34 -3.41 -14.29
C ASP A 208 -11.85 -3.10 -14.16
N VAL A 209 -11.06 -4.13 -13.89
CA VAL A 209 -9.59 -4.09 -13.95
C VAL A 209 -9.14 -4.93 -15.14
N ARG A 210 -8.29 -4.37 -15.99
CA ARG A 210 -7.68 -5.06 -17.13
C ARG A 210 -6.35 -5.72 -16.74
N LYS A 211 -5.46 -4.94 -16.14
CA LYS A 211 -4.15 -5.41 -15.63
C LYS A 211 -4.02 -5.10 -14.14
N LEU A 212 -3.48 -6.04 -13.38
CA LEU A 212 -3.02 -5.84 -12.00
C LEU A 212 -1.49 -5.93 -11.99
N ILE A 213 -0.81 -4.88 -11.55
CA ILE A 213 0.65 -4.85 -11.45
C ILE A 213 1.03 -4.69 -9.97
N THR A 214 1.79 -5.63 -9.44
CA THR A 214 2.23 -5.63 -8.04
C THR A 214 3.72 -5.27 -7.98
N LEU A 215 4.09 -4.35 -7.10
CA LEU A 215 5.46 -3.84 -6.95
C LEU A 215 5.92 -4.12 -5.52
N GLY A 216 6.92 -4.98 -5.33
CA GLY A 216 7.49 -5.33 -4.02
C GLY A 216 6.44 -5.70 -2.96
N GLY A 217 5.25 -6.10 -3.37
CA GLY A 217 4.18 -6.40 -2.44
C GLY A 217 4.28 -7.85 -1.97
N PRO A 218 3.80 -8.16 -0.76
CA PRO A 218 3.98 -9.48 -0.17
C PRO A 218 2.93 -10.47 -0.71
N ASN A 219 3.00 -10.83 -2.00
CA ASN A 219 2.04 -11.78 -2.61
C ASN A 219 1.98 -13.11 -1.84
N GLY A 220 3.11 -13.59 -1.34
CA GLY A 220 3.24 -14.77 -0.46
C GLY A 220 3.28 -14.44 1.04
N GLY A 221 3.08 -13.19 1.42
CA GLY A 221 3.17 -12.68 2.78
C GLY A 221 4.60 -12.39 3.24
N TYR A 222 4.74 -11.86 4.44
CA TYR A 222 6.04 -11.54 5.04
C TYR A 222 6.06 -11.81 6.55
N ASP A 223 7.25 -11.96 7.12
CA ASP A 223 7.49 -12.13 8.56
C ASP A 223 8.55 -11.15 9.08
N TYR A 224 8.99 -10.19 8.26
CA TYR A 224 10.08 -9.24 8.56
C TYR A 224 10.01 -8.64 9.98
N PRO A 225 8.87 -8.10 10.45
CA PRO A 225 8.78 -7.52 11.78
C PRO A 225 9.05 -8.54 12.90
N TYR A 226 8.73 -9.82 12.69
CA TYR A 226 8.97 -10.89 13.67
C TYR A 226 10.38 -11.49 13.55
N ALA A 227 10.94 -11.49 12.35
CA ALA A 227 12.29 -12.01 12.12
C ALA A 227 13.39 -11.09 12.67
N HIS A 228 13.13 -9.78 12.71
CA HIS A 228 14.08 -8.73 13.10
C HIS A 228 13.60 -7.90 14.30
N GLY A 229 12.60 -8.39 15.04
CA GLY A 229 11.75 -7.60 15.91
C GLY A 229 12.45 -6.71 16.93
N TRP A 230 13.54 -7.19 17.54
CA TRP A 230 14.31 -6.37 18.46
C TRP A 230 14.93 -5.13 17.79
N ALA A 231 15.60 -5.30 16.65
CA ALA A 231 16.20 -4.19 15.91
C ALA A 231 15.13 -3.27 15.30
N HIS A 232 14.07 -3.86 14.76
CA HIS A 232 12.91 -3.16 14.21
C HIS A 232 12.24 -2.24 15.23
N ASP A 233 12.08 -2.71 16.47
CA ASP A 233 11.40 -1.99 17.54
C ASP A 233 12.07 -0.69 17.97
N PHE A 234 13.40 -0.57 17.88
CA PHE A 234 14.08 0.69 18.21
C PHE A 234 13.59 1.87 17.37
N SER A 235 13.10 1.62 16.15
CA SER A 235 12.52 2.65 15.30
C SER A 235 11.12 3.06 15.73
N ILE A 236 10.41 2.25 16.52
CA ILE A 236 9.01 2.40 16.91
C ILE A 236 8.87 2.91 18.35
N TRP A 237 9.59 2.32 19.29
CA TRP A 237 9.36 2.53 20.72
C TRP A 237 9.85 3.90 21.20
N PRO A 238 8.98 4.80 21.70
CA PRO A 238 9.35 6.16 22.11
C PRO A 238 10.45 6.21 23.17
N GLU A 239 10.42 5.30 24.14
CA GLU A 239 11.39 5.19 25.23
C GLU A 239 12.79 4.86 24.69
N CYS A 240 12.87 4.22 23.52
CA CYS A 240 14.09 3.91 22.80
C CYS A 240 14.51 5.03 21.83
N GLY A 241 13.71 6.09 21.69
CA GLY A 241 13.91 7.19 20.73
C GLY A 241 13.17 6.98 19.39
N GLY A 242 12.40 5.90 19.26
CA GLY A 242 11.62 5.57 18.08
C GLY A 242 10.45 6.52 17.84
N LYS A 243 10.11 6.71 16.56
CA LYS A 243 9.04 7.61 16.08
C LYS A 243 8.31 7.07 14.85
N VAL A 244 8.72 5.93 14.31
CA VAL A 244 8.19 5.37 13.08
C VAL A 244 6.77 4.86 13.33
N ASN A 245 5.85 5.20 12.43
CA ASN A 245 4.50 4.67 12.40
C ASN A 245 4.48 3.27 11.76
N ALA A 246 4.89 2.28 12.55
CA ALA A 246 4.90 0.87 12.17
C ALA A 246 4.56 0.00 13.40
N PRO A 247 4.00 -1.20 13.19
CA PRO A 247 3.73 -2.13 14.28
C PRO A 247 5.00 -2.83 14.76
N SER A 248 4.99 -3.16 16.04
CA SER A 248 5.94 -4.01 16.74
C SER A 248 5.41 -5.45 16.82
N PRO A 249 6.26 -6.48 16.76
CA PRO A 249 5.86 -7.84 17.13
C PRO A 249 5.64 -8.01 18.66
N HIS A 250 6.02 -7.01 19.46
CA HIS A 250 5.98 -7.02 20.92
C HIS A 250 4.91 -6.09 21.47
N SER A 251 4.39 -6.43 22.65
CA SER A 251 3.57 -5.54 23.48
C SER A 251 4.35 -4.96 24.66
N HIS A 252 5.53 -5.49 24.94
CA HIS A 252 6.43 -5.00 25.98
C HIS A 252 7.89 -4.98 25.48
N MET A 253 8.65 -3.95 25.85
CA MET A 253 10.06 -3.81 25.53
C MET A 253 10.80 -3.09 26.67
N THR A 254 12.07 -3.44 26.84
CA THR A 254 12.99 -2.75 27.74
C THR A 254 13.80 -1.72 26.96
N CYS A 255 13.58 -0.44 27.22
CA CYS A 255 14.37 0.66 26.69
C CYS A 255 15.18 1.31 27.82
N TYR A 256 16.51 1.33 27.70
CA TYR A 256 17.42 1.92 28.71
C TYR A 256 17.15 1.48 30.17
N GLY A 257 16.78 0.21 30.36
CA GLY A 257 16.51 -0.38 31.68
C GLY A 257 15.06 -0.21 32.18
N LEU A 258 14.19 0.46 31.41
CA LEU A 258 12.76 0.60 31.71
C LEU A 258 11.96 -0.38 30.87
N TYR A 259 11.22 -1.28 31.54
CA TYR A 259 10.30 -2.20 30.89
C TYR A 259 8.92 -1.57 30.78
N THR A 260 8.50 -1.23 29.56
CA THR A 260 7.22 -0.56 29.29
C THR A 260 6.28 -1.44 28.48
N ALA A 261 4.98 -1.15 28.59
CA ALA A 261 3.92 -1.84 27.87
C ALA A 261 3.28 -0.87 26.87
N HIS A 262 3.23 -1.27 25.60
CA HIS A 262 2.58 -0.54 24.51
C HIS A 262 1.75 -1.49 23.64
N PRO A 263 0.61 -2.02 24.16
CA PRO A 263 -0.28 -2.87 23.38
C PRO A 263 -0.80 -2.21 22.09
N GLU A 264 -0.85 -0.88 22.04
CA GLU A 264 -1.21 -0.09 20.87
C GLU A 264 -0.21 -0.21 19.71
N PHE A 265 1.05 -0.55 19.97
CA PHE A 265 2.05 -0.76 18.91
C PHE A 265 2.07 -2.21 18.41
N SER A 266 1.45 -3.14 19.12
CA SER A 266 1.49 -4.56 18.79
C SER A 266 0.74 -4.86 17.49
N MET A 267 1.31 -5.72 16.65
CA MET A 267 0.63 -6.23 15.45
C MET A 267 -0.53 -7.16 15.77
N THR A 268 -0.49 -7.81 16.95
CA THR A 268 -1.60 -8.60 17.48
C THR A 268 -2.49 -7.69 18.31
N PRO A 269 -3.82 -7.60 18.04
CA PRO A 269 -4.73 -6.80 18.84
C PRO A 269 -4.67 -7.17 20.30
N SER A 270 -4.54 -6.16 21.15
CA SER A 270 -4.49 -6.35 22.59
C SER A 270 -4.81 -5.05 23.31
N GLY A 271 -5.29 -5.13 24.56
CA GLY A 271 -5.59 -3.93 25.35
C GLY A 271 -6.71 -3.04 24.79
N GLY A 272 -7.48 -3.52 23.81
CA GLY A 272 -8.50 -2.73 23.12
C GLY A 272 -7.98 -1.94 21.91
N TYR A 273 -6.74 -2.18 21.47
CA TYR A 273 -6.13 -1.54 20.30
C TYR A 273 -6.04 -2.50 19.10
N ASP A 274 -6.31 -1.99 17.90
CA ASP A 274 -5.96 -2.59 16.60
C ASP A 274 -5.52 -1.48 15.63
N ASP A 275 -4.38 -0.86 15.91
CA ASP A 275 -3.89 0.34 15.19
C ASP A 275 -3.22 0.01 13.84
N TYR A 276 -2.86 -1.26 13.61
CA TYR A 276 -2.09 -1.70 12.43
C TYR A 276 -2.70 -2.93 11.74
N PRO A 277 -4.03 -2.99 11.52
CA PRO A 277 -4.69 -4.17 10.96
C PRO A 277 -4.16 -4.48 9.57
N GLY A 278 -3.84 -3.45 8.78
CA GLY A 278 -3.31 -3.59 7.45
C GLY A 278 -1.94 -4.27 7.37
N GLN A 279 -1.08 -4.10 8.36
CA GLN A 279 0.23 -4.76 8.41
C GLN A 279 0.09 -6.22 8.86
N ARG A 280 -0.74 -6.48 9.87
CA ARG A 280 -1.08 -7.84 10.32
C ARG A 280 -1.62 -8.70 9.17
N GLN A 281 -2.45 -8.10 8.33
CA GLN A 281 -3.09 -8.79 7.20
C GLN A 281 -2.11 -9.30 6.13
N MET A 282 -0.84 -8.88 6.17
CA MET A 282 0.19 -9.33 5.22
C MET A 282 1.05 -10.48 5.76
N LEU A 283 0.85 -10.89 7.01
CA LEU A 283 1.76 -11.82 7.68
C LEU A 283 1.68 -13.23 7.09
N ALA A 284 2.84 -13.82 6.83
CA ALA A 284 3.02 -15.24 6.59
C ALA A 284 4.37 -15.67 7.14
N ARG A 285 4.47 -16.92 7.58
CA ARG A 285 5.70 -17.47 8.15
C ARG A 285 6.71 -17.81 7.06
N TRP A 286 7.96 -17.37 7.23
CA TRP A 286 9.08 -17.74 6.36
C TRP A 286 10.23 -18.41 7.10
N ASP A 287 10.11 -18.63 8.42
CA ASP A 287 11.10 -19.33 9.24
C ASP A 287 11.46 -20.73 8.71
N GLY A 288 10.52 -21.45 8.12
CA GLY A 288 10.80 -22.75 7.50
C GLY A 288 11.69 -22.69 6.25
N VAL A 289 11.80 -21.53 5.61
CA VAL A 289 12.55 -21.31 4.36
C VAL A 289 13.85 -20.55 4.62
N TYR A 290 13.78 -19.46 5.39
CA TYR A 290 14.88 -18.53 5.61
C TYR A 290 15.34 -18.47 7.08
N GLY A 291 14.72 -19.24 7.97
CA GLY A 291 15.02 -19.18 9.41
C GLY A 291 14.59 -17.86 10.06
N VAL A 292 15.11 -17.62 11.27
CA VAL A 292 14.94 -16.39 12.05
C VAL A 292 16.34 -15.82 12.32
N ASP A 293 16.48 -14.49 12.46
CA ASP A 293 17.78 -13.90 12.79
C ASP A 293 18.17 -14.19 14.24
N GLY A 294 18.87 -15.31 14.45
CA GLY A 294 19.33 -15.79 15.75
C GLY A 294 20.41 -14.93 16.41
N ALA A 295 20.92 -13.90 15.74
CA ALA A 295 21.86 -12.94 16.33
C ALA A 295 21.15 -11.82 17.12
N THR A 296 19.84 -11.65 16.92
CA THR A 296 19.04 -10.62 17.60
C THR A 296 18.62 -11.07 19.00
N GLN A 297 18.50 -10.12 19.93
CA GLN A 297 18.01 -10.40 21.27
C GLN A 297 16.58 -10.93 21.22
N ASP A 298 16.28 -11.89 22.09
CA ASP A 298 14.95 -12.48 22.25
C ASP A 298 14.33 -13.07 20.97
N TRP A 299 15.12 -13.30 19.92
CA TRP A 299 14.67 -13.75 18.59
C TRP A 299 13.64 -14.89 18.63
N TYR A 300 13.83 -15.86 19.52
CA TYR A 300 12.94 -17.01 19.66
C TYR A 300 11.58 -16.59 20.23
N THR A 301 11.57 -15.85 21.33
CA THR A 301 10.33 -15.38 21.98
C THR A 301 9.66 -14.27 21.18
N THR A 302 10.41 -13.50 20.39
CA THR A 302 9.84 -12.56 19.40
C THR A 302 9.05 -13.33 18.34
N TYR A 303 9.68 -14.31 17.68
CA TYR A 303 9.07 -14.98 16.54
C TYR A 303 7.97 -15.97 16.97
N TYR A 304 8.24 -16.79 17.99
CA TYR A 304 7.33 -17.85 18.44
C TYR A 304 6.44 -17.45 19.62
N GLY A 305 6.64 -16.27 20.19
CA GLY A 305 5.87 -15.75 21.32
C GLY A 305 6.48 -16.11 22.67
N GLY A 306 6.13 -15.34 23.69
CA GLY A 306 6.57 -15.51 25.07
C GLY A 306 7.26 -14.28 25.65
N GLN A 307 7.87 -14.48 26.82
CA GLN A 307 8.67 -13.48 27.53
C GLN A 307 10.15 -13.77 27.28
N GLY A 308 10.83 -12.84 26.62
CA GLY A 308 12.28 -12.78 26.51
C GLY A 308 12.90 -12.02 27.68
N LEU A 309 14.21 -11.76 27.60
CA LEU A 309 14.92 -10.98 28.62
C LEU A 309 14.55 -9.48 28.55
N TYR A 310 14.33 -8.95 27.35
CA TYR A 310 14.08 -7.55 27.07
C TYR A 310 12.69 -7.29 26.51
N THR A 311 12.09 -8.23 25.79
CA THR A 311 10.79 -8.05 25.14
C THR A 311 9.78 -9.13 25.49
N ALA A 312 8.49 -8.85 25.27
CA ALA A 312 7.44 -9.85 25.30
C ALA A 312 6.41 -9.63 24.20
N GLY A 313 5.94 -10.72 23.60
CA GLY A 313 4.99 -10.69 22.50
C GLY A 313 4.24 -12.02 22.37
N SER A 314 3.19 -12.02 21.54
CA SER A 314 2.36 -13.21 21.30
C SER A 314 2.92 -14.14 20.22
N GLY A 315 3.92 -13.69 19.46
CA GLY A 315 4.51 -14.43 18.34
C GLY A 315 3.72 -14.29 17.04
N ILE A 316 4.36 -14.63 15.93
CA ILE A 316 3.80 -14.41 14.59
C ILE A 316 2.54 -15.23 14.32
N GLN A 317 2.46 -16.45 14.86
CA GLN A 317 1.31 -17.30 14.61
C GLN A 317 0.03 -16.70 15.21
N ALA A 318 0.11 -16.15 16.41
CA ALA A 318 -1.02 -15.46 17.04
C ALA A 318 -1.49 -14.26 16.21
N ALA A 319 -0.57 -13.50 15.63
CA ALA A 319 -0.91 -12.37 14.75
C ALA A 319 -1.52 -12.81 13.41
N ILE A 320 -1.01 -13.89 12.82
CA ILE A 320 -1.58 -14.51 11.62
C ILE A 320 -3.01 -14.98 11.89
N ASP A 321 -3.23 -15.69 13.00
CA ASP A 321 -4.54 -16.21 13.40
C ASP A 321 -5.52 -15.07 13.71
N ALA A 322 -5.01 -13.93 14.17
CA ALA A 322 -5.81 -12.73 14.43
C ALA A 322 -6.27 -12.00 13.15
N GLY A 323 -5.74 -12.31 11.96
CA GLY A 323 -6.33 -11.79 10.72
C GLY A 323 -5.42 -11.63 9.52
N SER A 324 -4.47 -12.53 9.26
CA SER A 324 -3.75 -12.53 7.97
C SER A 324 -4.69 -12.79 6.78
N LEU A 325 -4.47 -12.08 5.67
CA LEU A 325 -5.21 -12.23 4.41
C LEU A 325 -4.47 -13.05 3.36
N ILE A 326 -3.23 -13.47 3.59
CA ILE A 326 -2.42 -14.17 2.57
C ILE A 326 -3.12 -15.44 2.08
N LYS A 327 -3.50 -16.34 2.99
CA LYS A 327 -4.24 -17.55 2.64
C LYS A 327 -5.63 -17.25 2.03
N PRO A 328 -6.45 -16.35 2.60
CA PRO A 328 -7.68 -15.90 1.94
C PRO A 328 -7.50 -15.42 0.49
N LEU A 329 -6.49 -14.59 0.22
CA LEU A 329 -6.19 -14.06 -1.12
C LEU A 329 -5.72 -15.15 -2.08
N HIS A 330 -4.85 -16.05 -1.62
CA HIS A 330 -4.40 -17.22 -2.38
C HIS A 330 -5.57 -18.11 -2.79
N ASN A 331 -6.50 -18.37 -1.86
CA ASN A 331 -7.65 -19.23 -2.08
C ASN A 331 -8.70 -18.60 -2.99
N ALA A 332 -8.99 -17.30 -2.82
CA ALA A 332 -9.97 -16.59 -3.64
C ALA A 332 -9.48 -16.43 -5.08
N GLY A 333 -8.20 -16.07 -5.23
CA GLY A 333 -7.54 -15.89 -6.50
C GLY A 333 -8.02 -14.68 -7.30
N VAL A 334 -7.22 -14.32 -8.30
CA VAL A 334 -7.52 -13.27 -9.27
C VAL A 334 -8.33 -13.87 -10.43
N PRO A 335 -9.39 -13.22 -10.93
CA PRO A 335 -10.11 -13.68 -12.11
C PRO A 335 -9.19 -13.79 -13.33
N ALA A 336 -9.30 -14.87 -14.13
CA ALA A 336 -8.46 -15.08 -15.31
C ALA A 336 -8.59 -14.00 -16.40
N ALA A 337 -9.65 -13.18 -16.35
CA ALA A 337 -9.80 -12.02 -17.23
C ALA A 337 -8.84 -10.86 -16.90
N VAL A 338 -8.22 -10.88 -15.71
CA VAL A 338 -7.24 -9.89 -15.26
C VAL A 338 -5.84 -10.46 -15.50
N THR A 339 -5.04 -9.78 -16.32
CA THR A 339 -3.62 -10.15 -16.49
C THR A 339 -2.80 -9.54 -15.35
N THR A 340 -2.09 -10.38 -14.60
CA THR A 340 -1.30 -9.93 -13.45
C THR A 340 0.19 -9.94 -13.76
N TYR A 341 0.89 -8.90 -13.32
CA TYR A 341 2.35 -8.77 -13.42
C TYR A 341 2.94 -8.55 -12.03
N LEU A 342 4.07 -9.19 -11.75
CA LEU A 342 4.70 -9.17 -10.43
C LEU A 342 6.13 -8.65 -10.55
N LEU A 343 6.45 -7.57 -9.84
CA LEU A 343 7.76 -6.95 -9.83
C LEU A 343 8.34 -6.99 -8.43
N ALA A 344 9.56 -7.51 -8.29
CA ALA A 344 10.33 -7.48 -7.06
C ALA A 344 11.48 -6.48 -7.16
N GLY A 345 11.83 -5.82 -6.04
CA GLY A 345 13.16 -5.27 -5.86
C GLY A 345 14.16 -6.39 -5.58
N GLY A 346 15.44 -6.13 -5.83
CA GLY A 346 16.50 -7.12 -5.63
C GLY A 346 17.71 -6.61 -4.87
N SER A 347 17.61 -5.42 -4.27
CA SER A 347 18.65 -4.82 -3.44
C SER A 347 18.19 -4.69 -2.00
N PRO A 348 18.81 -5.37 -1.02
CA PRO A 348 18.47 -5.28 0.39
C PRO A 348 19.14 -4.09 1.09
N ASP A 349 19.24 -2.94 0.41
CA ASP A 349 19.92 -1.75 0.91
C ASP A 349 18.93 -0.59 1.05
N VAL A 350 17.98 -0.72 1.98
CA VAL A 350 17.09 0.39 2.36
C VAL A 350 17.75 1.21 3.45
N LEU A 351 18.03 2.47 3.15
CA LEU A 351 18.62 3.37 4.13
C LEU A 351 17.60 3.75 5.22
N GLY A 352 18.00 3.62 6.49
CA GLY A 352 17.15 3.95 7.64
C GLY A 352 16.27 2.82 8.15
N ILE A 353 16.38 1.61 7.59
CA ILE A 353 15.70 0.39 8.03
C ILE A 353 16.75 -0.69 8.34
N PHE A 354 16.44 -1.58 9.29
CA PHE A 354 17.24 -2.79 9.50
C PHE A 354 16.91 -3.80 8.40
N ASN A 355 17.75 -3.92 7.37
CA ASN A 355 17.38 -4.68 6.18
C ASN A 355 17.23 -6.19 6.43
N GLU A 356 16.29 -6.80 5.69
CA GLU A 356 16.15 -8.25 5.59
C GLU A 356 17.45 -8.90 5.10
N ASN A 357 18.07 -9.70 5.97
CA ASN A 357 19.40 -10.27 5.79
C ASN A 357 19.42 -11.80 5.63
N ARG A 358 18.25 -12.47 5.70
CA ARG A 358 18.14 -13.94 5.70
C ARG A 358 18.10 -14.55 4.29
N GLY A 359 17.77 -13.76 3.27
CA GLY A 359 17.62 -14.23 1.90
C GLY A 359 17.42 -13.12 0.87
N PRO A 360 17.33 -13.46 -0.43
CA PRO A 360 17.14 -12.47 -1.49
C PRO A 360 15.85 -11.65 -1.30
N SER A 361 15.99 -10.34 -1.16
CA SER A 361 14.90 -9.43 -0.82
C SER A 361 15.13 -8.04 -1.44
N ASP A 362 14.13 -7.18 -1.30
CA ASP A 362 14.24 -5.74 -1.54
C ASP A 362 14.57 -4.95 -0.25
N GLY A 363 15.01 -5.65 0.80
CA GLY A 363 15.30 -5.12 2.14
C GLY A 363 14.13 -5.27 3.12
N VAL A 364 12.92 -5.59 2.64
CA VAL A 364 11.75 -5.86 3.50
C VAL A 364 11.03 -7.13 3.08
N VAL A 365 10.75 -7.28 1.79
CA VAL A 365 9.99 -8.40 1.22
C VAL A 365 10.94 -9.30 0.44
N PHE A 366 10.88 -10.60 0.71
CA PHE A 366 11.63 -11.59 -0.08
C PHE A 366 11.20 -11.58 -1.54
N ILE A 367 12.15 -11.75 -2.46
CA ILE A 367 11.84 -11.91 -3.90
C ILE A 367 10.88 -13.09 -4.11
N SER A 368 11.02 -14.17 -3.34
CA SER A 368 10.11 -15.32 -3.39
C SER A 368 8.68 -15.00 -2.97
N SER A 369 8.49 -14.02 -2.07
CA SER A 369 7.16 -13.54 -1.69
C SER A 369 6.61 -12.59 -2.75
N ALA A 370 7.42 -11.63 -3.20
CA ALA A 370 7.00 -10.64 -4.19
C ALA A 370 6.59 -11.27 -5.53
N LEU A 371 7.24 -12.37 -5.92
CA LEU A 371 6.96 -13.09 -7.16
C LEU A 371 6.08 -14.34 -6.97
N ASP A 372 5.45 -14.51 -5.81
CA ASP A 372 4.54 -15.64 -5.57
C ASP A 372 3.29 -15.53 -6.46
N THR A 373 3.10 -16.51 -7.34
CA THR A 373 1.99 -16.55 -8.30
C THR A 373 0.77 -17.30 -7.76
N THR A 374 0.76 -17.71 -6.49
CA THR A 374 -0.34 -18.49 -5.92
C THR A 374 -1.66 -17.73 -5.97
N GLY A 375 -2.69 -18.36 -6.55
CA GLY A 375 -3.99 -17.73 -6.78
C GLY A 375 -4.02 -16.77 -7.97
N ILE A 376 -2.99 -16.73 -8.82
CA ILE A 376 -2.94 -15.87 -10.01
C ILE A 376 -2.93 -16.74 -11.27
N PRO A 377 -4.09 -17.00 -11.90
CA PRO A 377 -4.18 -17.91 -13.03
C PRO A 377 -3.59 -17.36 -14.33
N THR A 378 -3.51 -16.02 -14.48
CA THR A 378 -3.02 -15.37 -15.72
C THR A 378 -1.87 -14.41 -15.37
N VAL A 379 -0.68 -14.97 -15.25
CA VAL A 379 0.57 -14.20 -15.07
C VAL A 379 1.06 -13.72 -16.43
N GLY A 380 1.00 -12.41 -16.66
CA GLY A 380 1.54 -11.78 -17.88
C GLY A 380 3.05 -11.63 -17.88
N GLY A 381 3.67 -11.62 -16.70
CA GLY A 381 5.12 -11.60 -16.54
C GLY A 381 5.58 -11.34 -15.11
N THR A 382 6.82 -11.70 -14.83
CA THR A 382 7.51 -11.37 -13.58
C THR A 382 8.83 -10.65 -13.90
N ALA A 383 9.28 -9.80 -12.98
CA ALA A 383 10.57 -9.12 -13.11
C ALA A 383 11.20 -8.86 -11.74
N THR A 384 12.53 -8.90 -11.68
CA THR A 384 13.31 -8.43 -10.52
C THR A 384 14.17 -7.26 -10.95
N ILE A 385 14.03 -6.13 -10.26
CA ILE A 385 14.86 -4.94 -10.45
C ILE A 385 16.04 -5.04 -9.48
N VAL A 386 17.13 -5.66 -9.94
CA VAL A 386 18.29 -6.01 -9.10
C VAL A 386 18.85 -4.81 -8.33
N GLY A 387 18.90 -3.63 -8.94
CA GLY A 387 19.43 -2.41 -8.32
C GLY A 387 18.38 -1.53 -7.64
N ALA A 388 17.22 -2.08 -7.24
CA ALA A 388 16.20 -1.32 -6.53
C ALA A 388 15.85 -1.98 -5.19
N ASN A 389 15.84 -1.16 -4.12
CA ASN A 389 15.29 -1.56 -2.83
C ASN A 389 13.78 -1.28 -2.74
N HIS A 390 13.15 -1.69 -1.63
CA HIS A 390 11.70 -1.64 -1.44
C HIS A 390 11.10 -0.26 -1.69
N LEU A 391 11.76 0.80 -1.21
CA LEU A 391 11.31 2.19 -1.31
C LEU A 391 11.62 2.85 -2.66
N GLU A 392 12.46 2.21 -3.49
CA GLU A 392 12.83 2.72 -4.81
C GLU A 392 11.87 2.29 -5.91
N LEU A 393 11.03 1.28 -5.69
CA LEU A 393 10.17 0.71 -6.74
C LEU A 393 9.15 1.72 -7.34
N GLY A 394 8.78 2.75 -6.58
CA GLY A 394 7.90 3.84 -7.04
C GLY A 394 8.58 4.91 -7.89
N TRP A 395 9.91 4.89 -8.04
CA TRP A 395 10.64 5.95 -8.74
C TRP A 395 11.92 5.52 -9.47
N ASN A 396 12.41 4.29 -9.23
CA ASN A 396 13.57 3.75 -9.92
C ASN A 396 13.30 3.70 -11.43
N PRO A 397 14.19 4.24 -12.28
CA PRO A 397 13.96 4.31 -13.72
C PRO A 397 13.72 2.94 -14.38
N SER A 398 14.37 1.89 -13.89
CA SER A 398 14.20 0.52 -14.42
C SER A 398 12.84 -0.05 -14.05
N ALA A 399 12.39 0.18 -12.81
CA ALA A 399 11.04 -0.20 -12.39
C ALA A 399 9.98 0.56 -13.20
N ALA A 400 10.11 1.88 -13.34
CA ALA A 400 9.19 2.71 -14.11
C ALA A 400 9.13 2.29 -15.60
N ALA A 401 10.26 1.95 -16.20
CA ALA A 401 10.32 1.44 -17.57
C ALA A 401 9.61 0.09 -17.71
N GLN A 402 9.83 -0.84 -16.78
CA GLN A 402 9.19 -2.15 -16.78
C GLN A 402 7.66 -2.04 -16.63
N ILE A 403 7.21 -1.18 -15.72
CA ILE A 403 5.78 -0.90 -15.50
C ILE A 403 5.15 -0.33 -16.77
N ALA A 404 5.77 0.67 -17.39
CA ALA A 404 5.27 1.26 -18.64
C ALA A 404 5.24 0.24 -19.80
N ALA A 405 6.20 -0.68 -19.86
CA ALA A 405 6.20 -1.76 -20.84
C ALA A 405 4.99 -2.69 -20.64
N TRP A 406 4.70 -3.08 -19.40
CA TRP A 406 3.52 -3.91 -19.09
C TRP A 406 2.20 -3.18 -19.27
N LEU A 407 2.15 -1.86 -19.11
CA LEU A 407 0.94 -1.06 -19.33
C LEU A 407 0.62 -0.82 -20.81
N SER A 408 1.61 -1.03 -21.70
CA SER A 408 1.47 -0.82 -23.14
C SER A 408 0.57 -1.81 -23.85
#